data_AF-A0A8T5SHG0-F1
#
_entry.id   AF-A0A8T5SHG0-F1
#
_cell.length_a   1.000
_cell.length_b   1.000
_cell.length_c   1.000
_cell.angle_alpha   90.00
_cell.angle_beta   90.00
_cell.angle_gamma   90.00
#
_symmetry.space_group_name_H-M   'P 1'
#
loop_
_entity.id
_entity.type
_entity.pdbx_description
1 polymer ?
#
loop_
_entity_poly.entity_id
_entity_poly.type
_entity_poly.pdbx_seq_one_letter_code
_entity_poly.pdbx_strand_id
1 'polypeptide(L)'
;MGIMKTAAVKGMIPAGNKVGELRSNLFRLITEMPFVLEDRFGAEGFDTVAEIFKRLGEQDATAMKKHLGLGDTLKDSVDAWIIIGHIMGSEMDVTWESENRAVANHPYCPQYEEFKKHGKIYCESACWPYVGAVAEKIAPGVKMEIVQQAEMGRTCTKALVYTPSNVE
;
A
#
# COMPACT_ATOMS: atom_id res chain seq x y z
N MET A 1 -2.04 13.60 19.59
CA MET A 1 -2.15 12.23 19.03
C MET A 1 -3.52 11.65 19.41
N GLY A 2 -4.37 11.31 18.45
CA GLY A 2 -5.68 10.72 18.74
C GLY A 2 -5.58 9.23 19.11
N ILE A 3 -6.40 8.77 20.06
CA ILE A 3 -6.40 7.38 20.57
C ILE A 3 -6.60 6.38 19.43
N MET A 4 -7.51 6.67 18.49
CA MET A 4 -7.82 5.79 17.36
C MET A 4 -6.66 5.62 16.39
N LYS A 5 -5.98 6.72 16.01
CA LYS A 5 -4.77 6.67 15.19
C LYS A 5 -3.71 5.77 15.83
N THR A 6 -3.44 5.98 17.13
CA THR A 6 -2.44 5.19 17.85
C THR A 6 -2.82 3.71 17.92
N ALA A 7 -4.09 3.37 18.17
CA ALA A 7 -4.56 1.99 18.19
C ALA A 7 -4.40 1.30 16.82
N ALA A 8 -4.71 2.01 15.72
CA ALA A 8 -4.56 1.48 14.36
C ALA A 8 -3.09 1.26 14.00
N VAL A 9 -2.23 2.26 14.22
CA VAL A 9 -0.78 2.17 13.95
C VAL A 9 -0.10 1.12 14.82
N LYS A 10 -0.57 0.86 16.04
CA LYS A 10 -0.05 -0.21 16.91
C LYS A 10 -0.65 -1.59 16.64
N GLY A 11 -1.56 -1.73 15.66
CA GLY A 11 -2.23 -3.00 15.36
C GLY A 11 -3.13 -3.50 16.50
N MET A 12 -3.56 -2.61 17.41
CA MET A 12 -4.41 -2.96 18.56
C MET A 12 -5.88 -3.10 18.17
N ILE A 13 -6.26 -2.70 16.95
CA ILE A 13 -7.56 -3.00 16.36
C ILE A 13 -7.51 -4.46 15.87
N PRO A 14 -8.22 -5.41 16.51
CA PRO A 14 -7.97 -6.82 16.27
C PRO A 14 -8.30 -7.26 14.84
N ALA A 15 -7.33 -7.85 14.16
CA ALA A 15 -7.57 -8.68 12.99
C ALA A 15 -7.88 -10.11 13.46
N GLY A 16 -9.09 -10.38 13.98
CA GLY A 16 -9.46 -11.71 14.49
C GLY A 16 -9.42 -12.81 13.41
N ASN A 17 -9.57 -14.09 13.78
CA ASN A 17 -9.45 -15.23 12.83
C ASN A 17 -10.37 -15.16 11.60
N LYS A 18 -11.54 -14.52 11.70
CA LYS A 18 -12.43 -14.24 10.55
C LYS A 18 -11.79 -13.29 9.52
N VAL A 19 -10.90 -12.42 9.97
CA VAL A 19 -10.11 -11.51 9.13
C VAL A 19 -9.06 -12.28 8.35
N GLY A 20 -8.51 -13.38 8.87
CA GLY A 20 -7.54 -14.22 8.14
C GLY A 20 -8.12 -14.84 6.87
N GLU A 21 -9.30 -15.47 6.96
CA GLU A 21 -10.00 -16.04 5.79
C GLU A 21 -10.44 -14.97 4.79
N LEU A 22 -10.99 -13.85 5.28
CA LEU A 22 -11.37 -12.73 4.42
C LEU A 22 -10.16 -12.09 3.73
N ARG A 23 -9.04 -11.98 4.44
CA ARG A 23 -7.77 -11.48 3.91
C ARG A 23 -7.21 -12.41 2.84
N SER A 24 -7.29 -13.72 3.03
CA SER A 24 -6.91 -14.71 2.01
C SER A 24 -7.73 -14.53 0.72
N ASN A 25 -9.05 -14.39 0.84
CA ASN A 25 -9.92 -14.11 -0.31
C ASN A 25 -9.60 -12.76 -0.97
N LEU A 26 -9.28 -11.74 -0.20
CA LEU A 26 -8.87 -10.44 -0.72
C LEU A 26 -7.55 -10.54 -1.49
N PHE A 27 -6.56 -11.26 -0.99
CA PHE A 27 -5.31 -11.49 -1.73
C PHE A 27 -5.55 -12.21 -3.04
N ARG A 28 -6.39 -13.26 -3.02
CA ARG A 28 -6.78 -13.97 -4.24
C ARG A 28 -7.46 -13.04 -5.22
N LEU A 29 -8.39 -12.18 -4.77
CA LEU A 29 -9.01 -11.19 -5.65
C LEU A 29 -7.97 -10.23 -6.27
N ILE A 30 -7.07 -9.71 -5.44
CA ILE A 30 -6.00 -8.79 -5.88
C ILE A 30 -5.06 -9.46 -6.89
N THR A 31 -4.88 -10.78 -6.83
CA THR A 31 -4.02 -11.55 -7.75
C THR A 31 -4.74 -12.02 -9.01
N GLU A 32 -5.94 -12.57 -8.86
CA GLU A 32 -6.71 -13.16 -9.96
C GLU A 32 -7.21 -12.08 -10.93
N MET A 33 -7.57 -10.89 -10.43
CA MET A 33 -8.06 -9.81 -11.29
C MET A 33 -7.03 -9.35 -12.33
N PRO A 34 -5.76 -9.01 -11.96
CA PRO A 34 -4.71 -8.75 -12.94
C PRO A 34 -4.49 -9.90 -13.93
N PHE A 35 -4.49 -11.14 -13.46
CA PHE A 35 -4.29 -12.31 -14.32
C PHE A 35 -5.40 -12.44 -15.37
N VAL A 36 -6.67 -12.40 -14.95
CA VAL A 36 -7.82 -12.53 -15.86
C VAL A 36 -7.92 -11.34 -16.82
N LEU A 37 -7.63 -10.12 -16.36
CA LEU A 37 -7.70 -8.93 -17.21
C LEU A 37 -6.54 -8.88 -18.20
N GLU A 38 -5.35 -9.33 -17.83
CA GLU A 38 -4.26 -9.51 -18.78
C GLU A 38 -4.61 -10.54 -19.85
N ASP A 39 -5.09 -11.74 -19.45
CA ASP A 39 -5.40 -12.82 -20.38
C ASP A 39 -6.41 -12.38 -21.46
N ARG A 40 -7.36 -11.52 -21.09
CA ARG A 40 -8.43 -11.05 -21.98
C ARG A 40 -8.09 -9.78 -22.76
N PHE A 41 -7.33 -8.85 -22.18
CA PHE A 41 -7.17 -7.49 -22.71
C PHE A 41 -5.70 -7.05 -22.83
N GLY A 42 -4.73 -7.89 -22.47
CA GLY A 42 -3.32 -7.57 -22.52
C GLY A 42 -2.96 -6.34 -21.66
N ALA A 43 -2.19 -5.42 -22.24
CA ALA A 43 -1.72 -4.21 -21.56
C ALA A 43 -2.86 -3.31 -21.05
N GLU A 44 -3.94 -3.16 -21.83
CA GLU A 44 -5.12 -2.37 -21.42
C GLU A 44 -5.81 -2.97 -20.18
N GLY A 45 -5.70 -4.28 -20.01
CA GLY A 45 -6.14 -4.98 -18.81
C GLY A 45 -5.37 -4.52 -17.57
N PHE A 46 -4.05 -4.36 -17.67
CA PHE A 46 -3.23 -3.85 -16.56
C PHE A 46 -3.48 -2.38 -16.24
N ASP A 47 -3.66 -1.53 -17.26
CA ASP A 47 -3.99 -0.13 -17.05
C ASP A 47 -5.32 0.01 -16.31
N THR A 48 -6.29 -0.83 -16.65
CA THR A 48 -7.59 -0.90 -15.96
C THR A 48 -7.43 -1.32 -14.50
N VAL A 49 -6.61 -2.33 -14.22
CA VAL A 49 -6.30 -2.79 -12.86
C VAL A 49 -5.67 -1.66 -12.05
N ALA A 50 -4.67 -0.97 -12.62
CA ALA A 50 -3.96 0.12 -11.98
C ALA A 50 -4.91 1.29 -11.63
N GLU A 51 -5.81 1.66 -12.54
CA GLU A 51 -6.79 2.72 -12.30
C GLU A 51 -7.79 2.33 -11.21
N ILE A 52 -8.26 1.07 -11.18
CA ILE A 52 -9.14 0.57 -10.10
C ILE A 52 -8.44 0.70 -8.74
N PHE A 53 -7.22 0.18 -8.64
CA PHE A 53 -6.46 0.18 -7.39
C PHE A 53 -6.08 1.59 -6.93
N LYS A 54 -5.73 2.48 -7.86
CA LYS A 54 -5.51 3.90 -7.56
C LYS A 54 -6.75 4.54 -6.95
N ARG A 55 -7.93 4.39 -7.57
CA ARG A 55 -9.19 4.96 -7.06
C ARG A 55 -9.55 4.44 -5.68
N LEU A 56 -9.38 3.14 -5.44
CA LEU A 56 -9.62 2.54 -4.13
C LEU A 56 -8.65 3.11 -3.08
N GLY A 57 -7.37 3.27 -3.43
CA GLY A 57 -6.37 3.88 -2.54
C GLY A 57 -6.72 5.32 -2.17
N GLU A 58 -7.21 6.13 -3.10
CA GLU A 58 -7.66 7.50 -2.81
C GLU A 58 -8.89 7.55 -1.87
N GLN A 59 -9.82 6.61 -2.05
CA GLN A 59 -11.01 6.47 -1.20
C GLN A 59 -10.61 6.06 0.22
N ASP A 60 -9.71 5.08 0.35
CA ASP A 60 -9.23 4.61 1.64
C ASP A 60 -8.41 5.68 2.36
N ALA A 61 -7.54 6.43 1.68
CA ALA A 61 -6.87 7.58 2.29
C ALA A 61 -7.87 8.61 2.85
N THR A 62 -8.91 8.93 2.08
CA THR A 62 -9.97 9.86 2.51
C THR A 62 -10.68 9.33 3.75
N ALA A 63 -11.01 8.03 3.76
CA ALA A 63 -11.62 7.37 4.91
C ALA A 63 -10.69 7.37 6.13
N MET A 64 -9.40 7.10 5.96
CA MET A 64 -8.41 7.09 7.05
C MET A 64 -8.24 8.48 7.67
N LYS A 65 -8.19 9.55 6.87
CA LYS A 65 -8.18 10.93 7.41
C LYS A 65 -9.42 11.20 8.24
N LYS A 66 -10.61 10.88 7.69
CA LYS A 66 -11.90 11.13 8.34
C LYS A 66 -12.10 10.32 9.62
N HIS A 67 -11.78 9.03 9.59
CA HIS A 67 -12.17 8.08 10.63
C HIS A 67 -11.06 7.74 11.62
N LEU A 68 -9.80 7.79 11.18
CA LEU A 68 -8.64 7.50 12.03
C LEU A 68 -7.93 8.79 12.48
N GLY A 69 -8.25 9.94 11.87
CA GLY A 69 -7.66 11.23 12.24
C GLY A 69 -6.21 11.37 11.77
N LEU A 70 -5.88 10.80 10.59
CA LEU A 70 -4.60 11.08 9.93
C LEU A 70 -4.56 12.54 9.45
N GLY A 71 -3.43 13.20 9.68
CA GLY A 71 -3.16 14.56 9.24
C GLY A 71 -2.74 14.64 7.78
N ASP A 72 -1.74 15.46 7.51
CA ASP A 72 -1.23 15.81 6.18
C ASP A 72 0.30 15.88 6.14
N THR A 73 0.98 15.15 7.03
CA THR A 73 2.45 15.08 7.05
C THR A 73 2.98 13.81 6.40
N LEU A 74 4.27 13.79 6.05
CA LEU A 74 4.97 12.57 5.63
C LEU A 74 4.79 11.42 6.64
N LYS A 75 4.81 11.74 7.94
CA LYS A 75 4.56 10.77 9.00
C LYS A 75 3.15 10.18 8.93
N ASP A 76 2.12 11.00 8.63
CA ASP A 76 0.77 10.50 8.45
C ASP A 76 0.64 9.56 7.24
N SER A 77 1.35 9.85 6.14
CA SER A 77 1.42 8.96 4.97
C SER A 77 2.11 7.64 5.30
N VAL A 78 3.21 7.66 6.06
CA VAL A 78 3.88 6.45 6.56
C VAL A 78 2.97 5.67 7.51
N ASP A 79 2.28 6.35 8.43
CA ASP A 79 1.33 5.74 9.35
C ASP A 79 0.20 5.02 8.57
N ALA A 80 -0.26 5.60 7.44
CA ALA A 80 -1.24 4.96 6.58
C ALA A 80 -0.73 3.64 5.97
N TRP A 81 0.51 3.63 5.48
CA TRP A 81 1.16 2.39 4.99
C TRP A 81 1.26 1.32 6.08
N ILE A 82 1.63 1.69 7.31
CA ILE A 82 1.71 0.76 8.44
C ILE A 82 0.32 0.18 8.76
N ILE A 83 -0.72 1.02 8.81
CA ILE A 83 -2.09 0.56 9.06
C ILE A 83 -2.54 -0.43 7.98
N ILE A 84 -2.29 -0.13 6.71
CA ILE A 84 -2.58 -1.05 5.60
C ILE A 84 -1.77 -2.34 5.74
N GLY A 85 -0.48 -2.24 6.10
CA GLY A 85 0.37 -3.39 6.35
C GLY A 85 -0.23 -4.33 7.40
N HIS A 86 -0.68 -3.80 8.53
CA HIS A 86 -1.37 -4.57 9.57
C HIS A 86 -2.66 -5.24 9.08
N ILE A 87 -3.49 -4.51 8.32
CA ILE A 87 -4.73 -5.05 7.74
C ILE A 87 -4.40 -6.19 6.76
N MET A 88 -3.39 -6.00 5.94
CA MET A 88 -2.94 -6.93 4.90
C MET A 88 -1.92 -7.95 5.42
N GLY A 89 -1.68 -8.04 6.73
CA GLY A 89 -0.71 -8.97 7.32
C GLY A 89 0.70 -8.88 6.72
N SER A 90 1.08 -7.73 6.18
CA SER A 90 2.43 -7.47 5.68
C SER A 90 3.31 -6.97 6.81
N GLU A 91 4.55 -7.42 6.83
CA GLU A 91 5.57 -6.85 7.70
C GLU A 91 6.28 -5.72 6.95
N MET A 92 6.49 -4.61 7.65
CA MET A 92 7.09 -3.41 7.08
C MET A 92 8.08 -2.80 8.06
N ASP A 93 9.34 -2.77 7.65
CA ASP A 93 10.41 -2.10 8.38
C ASP A 93 10.57 -0.70 7.79
N VAL A 94 10.29 0.32 8.60
CA VAL A 94 10.41 1.72 8.19
C VAL A 94 11.67 2.34 8.77
N THR A 95 12.56 2.79 7.88
CA THR A 95 13.76 3.56 8.21
C THR A 95 13.56 5.01 7.79
N TRP A 96 13.72 5.94 8.72
CA TRP A 96 13.74 7.37 8.43
C TRP A 96 15.15 7.79 8.02
N GLU A 97 15.37 7.99 6.72
CA GLU A 97 16.67 8.41 6.18
C GLU A 97 16.89 9.92 6.34
N SER A 98 15.81 10.71 6.36
CA SER A 98 15.83 12.13 6.70
C SER A 98 14.43 12.59 7.16
N GLU A 99 14.30 13.86 7.52
CA GLU A 99 12.99 14.48 7.82
C GLU A 99 12.01 14.43 6.64
N ASN A 100 12.54 14.35 5.41
CA ASN A 100 11.78 14.37 4.17
C ASN A 100 11.76 13.01 3.45
N ARG A 101 12.29 11.94 4.07
CA ARG A 101 12.38 10.63 3.42
C ARG A 101 12.25 9.48 4.42
N ALA A 102 11.28 8.61 4.16
CA ALA A 102 11.09 7.35 4.87
C ALA A 102 11.12 6.18 3.88
N VAL A 103 11.95 5.18 4.15
CA VAL A 103 12.08 3.96 3.35
C VAL A 103 11.36 2.82 4.06
N ALA A 104 10.49 2.14 3.34
CA ALA A 104 9.73 0.98 3.78
C ALA A 104 10.24 -0.28 3.05
N ASN A 105 10.95 -1.13 3.78
CA ASN A 105 11.28 -2.48 3.35
C ASN A 105 10.15 -3.43 3.75
N HIS A 106 9.83 -4.41 2.91
CA HIS A 106 8.85 -5.44 3.23
C HIS A 106 9.55 -6.79 3.48
N PRO A 107 9.96 -7.12 4.72
CA PRO A 107 10.47 -8.45 5.04
C PRO A 107 9.50 -9.58 4.65
N TYR A 108 8.20 -9.30 4.79
CA TYR A 108 7.13 -10.22 4.42
C TYR A 108 5.96 -9.50 3.74
N CYS A 109 5.52 -10.03 2.61
CA CYS A 109 4.38 -9.51 1.85
C CYS A 109 3.51 -10.69 1.35
N PRO A 110 2.33 -10.92 1.96
CA PRO A 110 1.44 -11.99 1.54
C PRO A 110 0.98 -11.90 0.08
N GLN A 111 0.75 -10.68 -0.42
CA GLN A 111 0.35 -10.45 -1.82
C GLN A 111 1.44 -10.94 -2.79
N TYR A 112 2.70 -10.67 -2.44
CA TYR A 112 3.85 -11.13 -3.22
C TYR A 112 3.96 -12.67 -3.23
N GLU A 113 3.71 -13.33 -2.10
CA GLU A 113 3.68 -14.80 -2.06
C GLU A 113 2.55 -15.38 -2.91
N GLU A 114 1.40 -14.69 -3.00
CA GLU A 114 0.33 -15.10 -3.91
C GLU A 114 0.72 -14.90 -5.37
N PHE A 115 1.27 -13.74 -5.74
CA PHE A 115 1.78 -13.48 -7.08
C PHE A 115 2.79 -14.53 -7.55
N LYS A 116 3.72 -14.94 -6.66
CA LYS A 116 4.68 -16.01 -6.95
C LYS A 116 4.04 -17.34 -7.33
N LYS A 117 2.91 -17.71 -6.73
CA LYS A 117 2.19 -18.95 -7.08
C LYS A 117 1.69 -18.95 -8.52
N HIS A 118 1.37 -17.77 -9.06
CA HIS A 118 0.99 -17.58 -10.45
C HIS A 118 2.19 -17.38 -11.39
N GLY A 119 3.42 -17.43 -10.87
CA GLY A 119 4.64 -17.30 -11.68
C GLY A 119 4.91 -15.88 -12.20
N LYS A 120 4.18 -14.86 -11.71
CA LYS A 120 4.28 -13.48 -12.20
C LYS A 120 3.97 -12.46 -11.11
N ILE A 121 4.74 -11.36 -11.10
CA ILE A 121 4.60 -10.27 -10.14
C ILE A 121 3.72 -9.16 -10.73
N TYR A 122 2.65 -8.79 -10.02
CA TYR A 122 1.69 -7.75 -10.43
C TYR A 122 1.76 -6.49 -9.55
N CYS A 123 2.90 -6.26 -8.90
CA CYS A 123 3.04 -5.11 -8.00
C CYS A 123 2.82 -3.77 -8.72
N GLU A 124 3.28 -3.63 -9.97
CA GLU A 124 3.15 -2.40 -10.76
C GLU A 124 1.71 -2.07 -11.15
N SER A 125 0.90 -3.08 -11.47
CA SER A 125 -0.48 -2.89 -11.87
C SER A 125 -1.45 -2.89 -10.69
N ALA A 126 -1.12 -3.52 -9.53
CA ALA A 126 -2.03 -3.63 -8.40
C ALA A 126 -1.55 -2.94 -7.12
N CYS A 127 -0.41 -3.38 -6.58
CA CYS A 127 0.07 -2.92 -5.26
C CYS A 127 0.49 -1.45 -5.29
N TRP A 128 1.36 -1.06 -6.22
CA TRP A 128 1.94 0.28 -6.30
C TRP A 128 0.89 1.36 -6.56
N PRO A 129 -0.06 1.20 -7.50
CA PRO A 129 -1.10 2.20 -7.72
C PRO A 129 -1.94 2.42 -6.47
N TYR A 130 -2.28 1.36 -5.73
CA TYR A 130 -3.04 1.45 -4.49
C TYR A 130 -2.25 2.15 -3.38
N VAL A 131 -1.08 1.63 -2.99
CA VAL A 131 -0.34 2.17 -1.84
C VAL A 131 0.26 3.55 -2.12
N GLY A 132 0.61 3.83 -3.38
CA GLY A 132 1.00 5.16 -3.83
C GLY A 132 -0.15 6.15 -3.68
N ALA A 133 -1.32 5.82 -4.23
CA ALA A 133 -2.51 6.65 -4.10
C ALA A 133 -2.89 6.93 -2.64
N VAL A 134 -2.80 5.92 -1.76
CA VAL A 134 -3.05 6.12 -0.34
C VAL A 134 -2.12 7.19 0.23
N ALA A 135 -0.80 6.96 0.15
CA ALA A 135 0.17 7.83 0.81
C ALA A 135 0.18 9.25 0.24
N GLU A 136 0.10 9.39 -1.08
CA GLU A 136 0.12 10.69 -1.76
C GLU A 136 -1.17 11.50 -1.51
N LYS A 137 -2.30 10.82 -1.26
CA LYS A 137 -3.56 11.47 -0.93
C LYS A 137 -3.63 11.91 0.54
N ILE A 138 -2.91 11.26 1.44
CA ILE A 138 -2.86 11.66 2.86
C ILE A 138 -2.24 13.06 3.00
N ALA A 139 -1.09 13.30 2.37
CA ALA A 139 -0.29 14.50 2.53
C ALA A 139 0.10 15.10 1.17
N PRO A 140 -0.39 16.31 0.81
CA PRO A 140 0.09 17.01 -0.38
C PRO A 140 1.61 17.18 -0.34
N GLY A 141 2.29 16.96 -1.46
CA GLY A 141 3.77 17.03 -1.54
C GLY A 141 4.50 15.74 -1.21
N VAL A 142 3.82 14.71 -0.68
CA VAL A 142 4.38 13.36 -0.56
C VAL A 142 4.29 12.64 -1.91
N LYS A 143 5.36 11.94 -2.28
CA LYS A 143 5.44 11.07 -3.46
C LYS A 143 6.03 9.71 -3.10
N MET A 144 5.50 8.67 -3.73
CA MET A 144 6.07 7.33 -3.61
C MET A 144 7.17 7.11 -4.65
N GLU A 145 8.28 6.54 -4.20
CA GLU A 145 9.36 6.05 -5.06
C GLU A 145 9.51 4.54 -4.89
N ILE A 146 9.78 3.84 -5.99
CA ILE A 146 10.19 2.44 -5.95
C ILE A 146 11.70 2.39 -5.86
N VAL A 147 12.22 2.12 -4.65
CA VAL A 147 13.67 1.97 -4.41
C VAL A 147 14.17 0.65 -5.01
N GLN A 148 13.36 -0.40 -4.85
CA GLN A 148 13.64 -1.73 -5.39
C GLN A 148 12.33 -2.40 -5.77
N GLN A 149 12.24 -2.87 -7.02
CA GLN A 149 11.09 -3.63 -7.49
C GLN A 149 11.07 -5.03 -6.86
N ALA A 150 9.87 -5.61 -6.73
CA ALA A 150 9.74 -7.01 -6.38
C ALA A 150 10.06 -7.88 -7.59
N GLU A 151 10.74 -9.00 -7.37
CA GLU A 151 11.09 -10.01 -8.37
C GLU A 151 10.82 -11.39 -7.76
N MET A 152 10.79 -12.46 -8.54
CA MET A 152 10.42 -13.80 -8.04
C MET A 152 11.20 -14.31 -6.81
N GLY A 153 12.41 -13.77 -6.57
CA GLY A 153 13.25 -14.10 -5.42
C GLY A 153 13.29 -13.07 -4.29
N ARG A 154 12.66 -11.90 -4.44
CA ARG A 154 12.71 -10.81 -3.43
C ARG A 154 11.48 -9.90 -3.45
N THR A 155 11.10 -9.42 -2.28
CA THR A 155 10.07 -8.38 -2.11
C THR A 155 10.58 -6.99 -2.52
N CYS A 156 9.66 -6.04 -2.63
CA CYS A 156 9.98 -4.66 -2.98
C CYS A 156 10.41 -3.82 -1.77
N THR A 157 11.18 -2.77 -2.05
CA THR A 157 11.46 -1.66 -1.15
C THR A 157 10.90 -0.38 -1.77
N LYS A 158 10.17 0.41 -0.98
CA LYS A 158 9.58 1.67 -1.44
C LYS A 158 10.01 2.80 -0.52
N ALA A 159 9.95 4.03 -0.99
CA ALA A 159 10.14 5.21 -0.17
C ALA A 159 8.95 6.16 -0.31
N LEU A 160 8.67 6.90 0.75
CA LEU A 160 7.91 8.13 0.68
C LEU A 160 8.86 9.31 0.82
N VAL A 161 8.78 10.23 -0.13
CA VAL A 161 9.58 11.45 -0.16
C VAL A 161 8.63 12.62 -0.07
N TYR A 162 8.91 13.53 0.85
CA TYR A 162 8.21 14.80 0.92
C TYR A 162 9.04 15.86 0.21
N THR A 163 8.48 16.41 -0.85
CA THR A 163 8.98 17.62 -1.47
C THR A 163 8.02 18.73 -1.10
N PRO A 164 8.46 19.77 -0.36
CA PRO A 164 7.63 20.94 -0.13
C PRO A 164 7.15 21.44 -1.48
N SER A 165 5.85 21.34 -1.73
CA SER A 165 5.27 21.96 -2.90
C SER A 165 5.49 23.46 -2.75
N ASN A 166 6.20 24.08 -3.69
CA ASN A 166 6.24 25.53 -3.85
C ASN A 166 4.80 25.99 -4.13
N VAL A 167 4.02 26.20 -3.08
CA VAL A 167 2.71 26.83 -3.16
C VAL A 167 2.89 28.17 -2.49
N GLU A 168 3.05 29.19 -3.33
CA GLU A 168 2.76 30.60 -2.99
C GLU A 168 1.31 30.75 -2.53
#